data_AF-A0A9E5X9U3-F1
#
_entry.id   AF-A0A9E5X9U3-F1
#
_cell.length_a   1.000
_cell.length_b   1.000
_cell.length_c   1.000
_cell.angle_alpha   90.00
_cell.angle_beta   90.00
_cell.angle_gamma   90.00
#
_symmetry.space_group_name_H-M   'P 1'
#
loop_
_entity.id
_entity.type
_entity.pdbx_description
1 polymer ?
#
loop_
_entity_poly.entity_id
_entity_poly.type
_entity_poly.pdbx_seq_one_letter_code
_entity_poly.pdbx_strand_id
1 'polypeptide(L)'
;MPEVTSQPRYLRFSVSDRVEHWVQVFVFTGLAITGLVQKWAEGWLSKAIIGALGGINTTRLIHHSLAAMVLVATVYHIGTAGYRFFVLRMGREMLPGLDDARAAVQTVAFRLGLRSDPPRQGKFTFDEKMEYWSIIWGTILMVVTGLMMWNPISTTRLLPGEFIPAAKAVHGGEAILAVLAILVWHTYHVHLRHLNRSMFDGYLTEEEMLEEHPAQLAEIKAGAPPVPPVPPEVLRKRRKAFFTAYGAFTVAFAIVVVVFLTYEQVAIKTIPPPASPVQIYVPYTPPAESGQTAPSSTVP
;
A
#
# COMPACT_ATOMS: atom_id res chain seq x y z
N MET A 1 -4.42 34.22 -39.34
CA MET A 1 -4.64 33.40 -38.12
C MET A 1 -3.42 32.52 -37.99
N PRO A 2 -2.69 32.51 -36.86
CA PRO A 2 -1.59 31.58 -36.71
C PRO A 2 -2.14 30.15 -36.79
N GLU A 3 -1.56 29.36 -37.67
CA GLU A 3 -1.84 27.94 -37.82
C GLU A 3 -1.51 27.27 -36.49
N VAL A 4 -2.53 26.86 -35.73
CA VAL A 4 -2.35 26.04 -34.53
C VAL A 4 -1.94 24.66 -35.05
N THR A 5 -0.66 24.50 -35.38
CA THR A 5 -0.09 23.20 -35.68
C THR A 5 -0.30 22.33 -34.45
N SER A 6 -1.18 21.33 -34.54
CA SER A 6 -1.39 20.38 -33.47
C SER A 6 -0.06 19.68 -33.18
N GLN A 7 0.59 20.05 -32.07
CA GLN A 7 1.82 19.42 -31.62
C GLN A 7 1.61 17.89 -31.56
N PRO A 8 2.52 17.07 -32.13
CA PRO A 8 2.41 15.63 -32.06
C PRO A 8 2.29 15.16 -30.59
N ARG A 9 1.33 14.27 -30.33
CA ARG A 9 1.11 13.68 -29.00
C ARG A 9 1.46 12.20 -29.02
N TYR A 10 2.21 11.77 -28.03
CA TYR A 10 2.70 10.40 -27.88
C TYR A 10 1.99 9.72 -26.72
N LEU A 11 1.40 8.55 -26.95
CA LEU A 11 0.73 7.78 -25.91
C LEU A 11 1.78 7.26 -24.90
N ARG A 12 1.69 7.72 -23.66
CA ARG A 12 2.59 7.37 -22.56
C ARG A 12 2.00 6.28 -21.66
N PHE A 13 0.72 6.40 -21.30
CA PHE A 13 0.02 5.50 -20.39
C PHE A 13 -1.37 5.11 -20.91
N SER A 14 -1.68 3.81 -20.79
CA SER A 14 -3.01 3.31 -21.15
C SER A 14 -4.08 3.76 -20.15
N VAL A 15 -5.35 3.57 -20.49
CA VAL A 15 -6.46 3.81 -19.54
C VAL A 15 -6.31 2.92 -18.29
N SER A 16 -5.92 1.66 -18.47
CA SER A 16 -5.68 0.73 -17.37
C SER A 16 -4.63 1.26 -16.39
N ASP A 17 -3.50 1.77 -16.90
CA ASP A 17 -2.41 2.30 -16.07
C ASP A 17 -2.88 3.49 -15.24
N ARG A 18 -3.64 4.40 -15.86
CA ARG A 18 -4.19 5.58 -15.19
C ARG A 18 -5.21 5.21 -14.12
N VAL A 19 -6.07 4.24 -14.39
CA VAL A 19 -7.05 3.75 -13.40
C VAL A 19 -6.33 3.12 -12.22
N GLU A 20 -5.34 2.25 -12.46
CA GLU A 20 -4.51 1.67 -11.40
C GLU A 20 -3.84 2.76 -10.56
N HIS A 21 -3.26 3.76 -11.21
CA HIS A 21 -2.64 4.90 -10.55
C HIS A 21 -3.62 5.66 -9.65
N TRP A 22 -4.80 6.05 -10.15
CA TRP A 22 -5.77 6.81 -9.35
C TRP A 22 -6.33 5.99 -8.19
N VAL A 23 -6.61 4.70 -8.39
CA VAL A 23 -6.97 3.80 -7.29
C VAL A 23 -5.87 3.79 -6.23
N GLN A 24 -4.62 3.65 -6.64
CA GLN A 24 -3.48 3.66 -5.73
C GLN A 24 -3.37 4.98 -4.97
N VAL A 25 -3.52 6.14 -5.64
CA VAL A 25 -3.48 7.47 -5.01
C VAL A 25 -4.53 7.58 -3.89
N PHE A 26 -5.78 7.21 -4.16
CA PHE A 26 -6.85 7.34 -3.16
C PHE A 26 -6.65 6.37 -1.99
N VAL A 27 -6.32 5.11 -2.28
CA VAL A 27 -6.14 4.09 -1.25
C VAL A 27 -4.90 4.38 -0.39
N PHE A 28 -3.78 4.75 -1.01
CA PHE A 28 -2.57 5.15 -0.31
C PHE A 28 -2.82 6.36 0.60
N THR A 29 -3.51 7.40 0.09
CA THR A 29 -3.83 8.60 0.88
C THR A 29 -4.70 8.24 2.08
N GLY A 30 -5.71 7.39 1.90
CA GLY A 30 -6.55 6.92 3.01
C GLY A 30 -5.75 6.10 4.04
N LEU A 31 -4.85 5.21 3.60
CA LEU A 31 -3.98 4.43 4.48
C LEU A 31 -3.01 5.33 5.25
N ALA A 32 -2.43 6.33 4.60
CA ALA A 32 -1.55 7.31 5.23
C ALA A 32 -2.30 8.11 6.30
N ILE A 33 -3.47 8.65 5.98
CA ILE A 33 -4.28 9.42 6.95
C ILE A 33 -4.66 8.55 8.14
N THR A 34 -5.25 7.37 7.89
CA THR A 34 -5.71 6.49 8.98
C THR A 34 -4.56 5.87 9.77
N GLY A 35 -3.42 5.61 9.15
CA GLY A 35 -2.24 5.02 9.80
C GLY A 35 -1.44 6.03 10.64
N LEU A 36 -1.16 7.22 10.11
CA LEU A 36 -0.35 8.23 10.80
C LEU A 36 -1.03 8.74 12.07
N VAL A 37 -2.36 8.95 12.04
CA VAL A 37 -3.10 9.39 13.22
C VAL A 37 -3.14 8.33 14.33
N GLN A 38 -3.08 7.04 13.97
CA GLN A 38 -2.95 5.95 14.94
C GLN A 38 -1.53 5.88 15.53
N LYS A 39 -0.50 6.19 14.73
CA LYS A 39 0.90 6.23 15.21
C LYS A 39 1.12 7.34 16.25
N TRP A 40 0.56 8.53 16.03
CA TRP A 40 0.65 9.67 16.95
C TRP A 40 -0.72 10.03 17.53
N ALA A 41 -1.39 9.06 18.15
CA ALA A 41 -2.75 9.20 18.66
C ALA A 41 -2.95 10.34 19.67
N GLU A 42 -1.90 10.74 20.39
CA GLU A 42 -2.00 11.79 21.40
C GLU A 42 -2.03 13.22 20.84
N GLY A 43 -1.63 13.42 19.58
CA GLY A 43 -1.61 14.72 18.94
C GLY A 43 -3.02 15.30 18.78
N TRP A 44 -3.16 16.62 18.94
CA TRP A 44 -4.46 17.30 18.79
C TRP A 44 -5.09 17.07 17.40
N LEU A 45 -4.27 17.09 16.34
CA LEU A 45 -4.72 16.84 14.98
C LEU A 45 -5.17 15.39 14.79
N SER A 46 -4.44 14.42 15.36
CA SER A 46 -4.82 13.01 15.35
C SER A 46 -6.15 12.79 16.05
N LYS A 47 -6.35 13.41 17.23
CA LYS A 47 -7.62 13.37 17.98
C LYS A 47 -8.77 13.96 17.17
N ALA A 48 -8.55 15.09 16.50
CA ALA A 48 -9.56 15.71 15.64
C ALA A 48 -9.94 14.81 14.45
N ILE A 49 -8.96 14.25 13.74
CA ILE A 49 -9.21 13.36 12.59
C ILE A 49 -9.87 12.05 13.04
N ILE A 50 -9.39 11.42 14.11
CA ILE A 50 -10.00 10.20 14.66
C ILE A 50 -11.45 10.48 15.09
N GLY A 51 -11.71 11.63 15.71
CA GLY A 51 -13.06 12.08 16.06
C GLY A 51 -13.95 12.23 14.82
N ALA A 52 -13.45 12.91 13.78
CA ALA A 52 -14.17 13.10 12.51
C ALA A 52 -14.46 11.79 11.77
N LEU A 53 -13.56 10.80 11.88
CA LEU A 53 -13.74 9.46 11.31
C LEU A 53 -14.67 8.56 12.14
N GLY A 54 -15.23 9.04 13.25
CA GLY A 54 -16.14 8.26 14.10
C GLY A 54 -15.44 7.40 15.16
N GLY A 55 -14.25 7.79 15.59
CA GLY A 55 -13.49 7.17 16.68
C GLY A 55 -12.48 6.12 16.24
N ILE A 56 -11.74 5.59 17.22
CA ILE A 56 -10.59 4.69 16.99
C ILE A 56 -10.99 3.38 16.30
N ASN A 57 -12.14 2.81 16.66
CA ASN A 57 -12.63 1.56 16.06
C ASN A 57 -12.95 1.74 14.57
N THR A 58 -13.63 2.83 14.23
CA THR A 58 -13.97 3.16 12.84
C THR A 58 -12.71 3.48 12.03
N THR A 59 -11.76 4.23 12.60
CA THR A 59 -10.47 4.51 11.94
C THR A 59 -9.70 3.23 11.62
N ARG A 60 -9.65 2.28 12.57
CA ARG A 60 -9.01 0.97 12.36
C ARG A 60 -9.74 0.15 11.28
N LEU A 61 -11.08 0.14 11.30
CA LEU A 61 -11.88 -0.56 10.29
C LEU A 61 -11.64 0.00 8.89
N ILE A 62 -11.61 1.34 8.74
CA ILE A 62 -11.28 2.00 7.47
C ILE A 62 -9.88 1.60 7.01
N HIS A 63 -8.89 1.65 7.91
CA HIS A 63 -7.51 1.27 7.58
C HIS A 63 -7.42 -0.18 7.07
N HIS A 64 -8.06 -1.12 7.75
CA HIS A 64 -8.13 -2.53 7.34
C HIS A 64 -8.85 -2.73 6.00
N SER A 65 -9.93 -1.97 5.77
CA SER A 65 -10.69 -2.04 4.51
C SER A 65 -9.86 -1.53 3.33
N LEU A 66 -9.14 -0.42 3.52
CA LEU A 66 -8.21 0.11 2.53
C LEU A 66 -7.01 -0.83 2.31
N ALA A 67 -6.51 -1.49 3.36
CA ALA A 67 -5.46 -2.49 3.23
C ALA A 67 -5.92 -3.68 2.38
N ALA A 68 -7.16 -4.15 2.56
CA ALA A 68 -7.74 -5.16 1.69
C ALA A 68 -7.86 -4.68 0.23
N MET A 69 -8.20 -3.41 0.00
CA MET A 69 -8.21 -2.82 -1.34
C MET A 69 -6.81 -2.80 -1.97
N VAL A 70 -5.75 -2.45 -1.24
CA VAL A 70 -4.36 -2.53 -1.74
C VAL A 70 -3.98 -3.96 -2.09
N LEU A 71 -4.38 -4.96 -1.29
CA LEU A 71 -4.11 -6.37 -1.62
C LEU A 71 -4.75 -6.77 -2.95
N VAL A 72 -6.01 -6.40 -3.17
CA VAL A 72 -6.71 -6.66 -4.43
C VAL A 72 -6.05 -5.91 -5.59
N ALA A 73 -5.74 -4.63 -5.41
CA ALA A 73 -5.06 -3.82 -6.42
C ALA A 73 -3.66 -4.39 -6.76
N THR A 74 -2.94 -4.91 -5.77
CA THR A 74 -1.63 -5.56 -5.95
C THR A 74 -1.75 -6.84 -6.78
N VAL A 75 -2.73 -7.69 -6.48
CA VAL A 75 -2.97 -8.91 -7.28
C VAL A 75 -3.33 -8.55 -8.71
N TYR A 76 -4.20 -7.55 -8.90
CA TYR A 76 -4.53 -7.02 -10.22
C TYR A 76 -3.29 -6.51 -10.97
N HIS A 77 -2.45 -5.70 -10.32
CA HIS A 77 -1.22 -5.16 -10.89
C HIS A 77 -0.23 -6.26 -11.28
N ILE A 78 -0.05 -7.29 -10.44
CA ILE A 78 0.75 -8.48 -10.78
C ILE A 78 0.20 -9.16 -12.04
N GLY A 79 -1.13 -9.23 -12.18
CA GLY A 79 -1.79 -9.74 -13.37
C GLY A 79 -1.50 -8.91 -14.62
N THR A 80 -1.69 -7.59 -14.57
CA THR A 80 -1.50 -6.72 -15.74
C THR A 80 -0.02 -6.65 -16.14
N ALA A 81 0.88 -6.45 -15.18
CA ALA A 81 2.32 -6.43 -15.41
C ALA A 81 2.83 -7.81 -15.89
N GLY A 82 2.41 -8.89 -15.25
CA GLY A 82 2.77 -10.26 -15.63
C GLY A 82 2.28 -10.62 -17.03
N TYR A 83 1.07 -10.20 -17.41
CA TYR A 83 0.54 -10.42 -18.75
C TYR A 83 1.37 -9.69 -19.81
N ARG A 84 1.69 -8.41 -19.57
CA ARG A 84 2.55 -7.62 -20.46
C ARG A 84 3.93 -8.26 -20.60
N PHE A 85 4.54 -8.66 -19.48
CA PHE A 85 5.88 -9.23 -19.44
C PHE A 85 5.98 -10.62 -20.09
N PHE A 86 5.09 -11.54 -19.71
CA PHE A 86 5.18 -12.94 -20.13
C PHE A 86 4.49 -13.21 -21.47
N VAL A 87 3.27 -12.68 -21.65
CA VAL A 87 2.46 -12.97 -22.85
C VAL A 87 2.88 -12.05 -23.99
N LEU A 88 2.85 -10.74 -23.75
CA LEU A 88 3.10 -9.73 -24.78
C LEU A 88 4.59 -9.41 -24.98
N ARG A 89 5.47 -9.86 -24.08
CA ARG A 89 6.91 -9.55 -24.09
C ARG A 89 7.22 -8.03 -24.06
N MET A 90 6.34 -7.28 -23.41
CA MET A 90 6.48 -5.84 -23.14
C MET A 90 6.83 -5.59 -21.67
N GLY A 91 7.33 -4.39 -21.34
CA GLY A 91 7.55 -3.98 -19.94
C GLY A 91 8.91 -4.38 -19.38
N ARG A 92 9.80 -4.93 -20.22
CA ARG A 92 11.20 -5.18 -19.85
C ARG A 92 11.95 -3.89 -19.55
N GLU A 93 11.49 -2.79 -20.12
CA GLU A 93 12.02 -1.45 -19.92
C GLU A 93 11.91 -0.99 -18.46
N MET A 94 11.01 -1.59 -17.67
CA MET A 94 10.85 -1.29 -16.24
C MET A 94 11.84 -2.06 -15.34
N LEU A 95 12.57 -3.05 -15.88
CA LEU A 95 13.59 -3.74 -15.11
C LEU A 95 14.81 -2.83 -14.92
N PRO A 96 15.36 -2.73 -13.70
CA PRO A 96 16.59 -1.99 -13.46
C PRO A 96 17.76 -2.71 -14.15
N GLY A 97 18.66 -1.94 -14.74
CA GLY A 97 19.87 -2.44 -15.40
C GLY A 97 21.09 -1.55 -15.15
N LEU A 98 22.23 -1.96 -15.71
CA LEU A 98 23.48 -1.20 -15.57
C LEU A 98 23.40 0.20 -16.18
N ASP A 99 22.55 0.40 -17.18
CA ASP A 99 22.32 1.71 -17.80
C ASP A 99 21.58 2.67 -16.86
N ASP A 100 20.79 2.17 -15.92
CA ASP A 100 20.14 3.01 -14.90
C ASP A 100 21.16 3.54 -13.88
N ALA A 101 22.13 2.71 -13.48
CA ALA A 101 23.23 3.15 -12.62
C ALA A 101 24.10 4.21 -13.31
N ARG A 102 24.40 4.02 -14.61
CA ARG A 102 25.09 5.04 -15.41
C ARG A 102 24.26 6.31 -15.51
N ALA A 103 22.96 6.21 -15.76
CA ALA A 103 22.08 7.36 -15.84
C ALA A 103 21.97 8.12 -14.51
N ALA A 104 21.99 7.43 -13.37
CA ALA A 104 22.02 8.05 -12.06
C ALA A 104 23.28 8.90 -11.87
N VAL A 105 24.46 8.33 -12.17
CA VAL A 105 25.75 9.07 -12.10
C VAL A 105 25.76 10.27 -13.05
N GLN A 106 25.28 10.08 -14.27
CA GLN A 106 25.20 11.16 -15.27
C GLN A 106 24.23 12.27 -14.85
N THR A 107 23.10 11.92 -14.24
CA THR A 107 22.14 12.89 -13.69
C THR A 107 22.78 13.72 -12.60
N VAL A 108 23.50 13.09 -11.67
CA VAL A 108 24.20 13.81 -10.60
C VAL A 108 25.28 14.72 -11.19
N ALA A 109 26.11 14.23 -12.11
CA ALA A 109 27.13 15.02 -12.77
C ALA A 109 26.55 16.24 -13.52
N PHE A 110 25.43 16.04 -14.23
CA PHE A 110 24.72 17.12 -14.93
C PHE A 110 24.15 18.16 -13.95
N ARG A 111 23.49 17.73 -12.88
CA ARG A 111 22.94 18.64 -11.85
C ARG A 111 24.02 19.42 -11.10
N LEU A 112 25.22 18.86 -10.97
CA LEU A 112 26.40 19.53 -10.39
C LEU A 112 27.17 20.40 -11.41
N GLY A 113 26.72 20.48 -12.67
CA GLY A 113 27.40 21.24 -13.72
C GLY A 113 28.71 20.62 -14.22
N LEU A 114 29.01 19.36 -13.84
CA LEU A 114 30.19 18.62 -14.30
C LEU A 114 30.02 18.04 -15.71
N ARG A 115 28.80 18.14 -16.27
CA ARG A 115 28.44 17.69 -17.61
C ARG A 115 27.47 18.70 -18.24
N SER A 116 27.60 18.92 -19.55
CA SER A 116 26.77 19.85 -20.34
C SER A 116 25.39 19.30 -20.71
N ASP A 117 25.27 17.98 -20.89
CA ASP A 117 24.07 17.34 -21.43
C ASP A 117 23.42 16.38 -20.43
N PRO A 118 22.08 16.31 -20.33
CA PRO A 118 21.41 15.31 -19.50
C PRO A 118 21.63 13.88 -20.02
N PRO A 119 21.42 12.84 -19.19
CA PRO A 119 21.45 11.45 -19.67
C PRO A 119 20.32 11.21 -20.68
N ARG A 120 20.64 10.46 -21.74
CA ARG A 120 19.64 10.07 -22.75
C ARG A 120 18.93 8.80 -22.28
N GLN A 121 17.71 8.95 -21.76
CA GLN A 121 16.95 7.86 -21.17
C GLN A 121 15.83 7.39 -22.09
N GLY A 122 15.45 6.11 -21.92
CA GLY A 122 14.40 5.45 -22.69
C GLY A 122 13.01 5.71 -22.14
N LYS A 123 12.10 4.76 -22.37
CA LYS A 123 10.69 4.86 -21.98
C LYS A 123 10.44 5.11 -20.50
N PHE A 124 11.33 4.62 -19.65
CA PHE A 124 11.33 4.93 -18.23
C PHE A 124 12.72 5.42 -17.86
N THR A 125 12.77 6.57 -17.22
CA THR A 125 13.96 7.13 -16.60
C THR A 125 14.36 6.31 -15.38
N PHE A 126 15.59 6.49 -14.91
CA PHE A 126 16.07 5.80 -13.72
C PHE A 126 15.30 6.29 -12.47
N ASP A 127 14.93 7.57 -12.43
CA ASP A 127 14.10 8.17 -11.38
C ASP A 127 12.73 7.46 -11.30
N GLU A 128 12.05 7.30 -12.44
CA GLU A 128 10.74 6.60 -12.51
C GLU A 128 10.86 5.12 -12.13
N LYS A 129 11.91 4.42 -12.57
CA LYS A 129 12.13 3.02 -12.18
C LYS A 129 12.42 2.88 -10.69
N MET A 130 13.25 3.75 -10.14
CA MET A 130 13.56 3.76 -8.71
C MET A 130 12.31 3.95 -7.87
N GLU A 131 11.42 4.86 -8.29
CA GLU A 131 10.13 5.07 -7.65
C GLU A 131 9.20 3.85 -7.78
N TYR A 132 9.09 3.27 -8.97
CA TYR A 132 8.27 2.08 -9.17
C TYR A 132 8.71 0.91 -8.28
N TRP A 133 10.03 0.65 -8.21
CA TRP A 133 10.58 -0.44 -7.40
C TRP A 133 10.58 -0.15 -5.90
N SER A 134 10.76 1.11 -5.48
CA SER A 134 10.62 1.48 -4.08
C SER A 134 9.19 1.25 -3.59
N ILE A 135 8.18 1.59 -4.40
CA ILE A 135 6.77 1.32 -4.07
C ILE A 135 6.48 -0.18 -4.00
N ILE A 136 7.03 -1.00 -4.91
CA ILE A 136 6.88 -2.47 -4.84
C ILE A 136 7.45 -3.00 -3.51
N TRP A 137 8.68 -2.61 -3.19
CA TRP A 137 9.35 -3.05 -1.97
C TRP A 137 8.60 -2.59 -0.71
N GLY A 138 8.23 -1.31 -0.67
CA GLY A 138 7.45 -0.74 0.43
C GLY A 138 6.09 -1.44 0.59
N THR A 139 5.40 -1.75 -0.51
CA THR A 139 4.13 -2.49 -0.47
C THR A 139 4.31 -3.88 0.13
N ILE A 140 5.36 -4.62 -0.24
CA ILE A 140 5.66 -5.94 0.35
C ILE A 140 5.86 -5.81 1.85
N LEU A 141 6.70 -4.86 2.30
CA LEU A 141 6.94 -4.63 3.73
C LEU A 141 5.65 -4.24 4.47
N MET A 142 4.86 -3.33 3.92
CA MET A 142 3.60 -2.86 4.51
C MET A 142 2.58 -3.99 4.63
N VAL A 143 2.45 -4.84 3.60
CA VAL A 143 1.54 -6.00 3.62
C VAL A 143 1.98 -7.02 4.67
N VAL A 144 3.25 -7.41 4.67
CA VAL A 144 3.76 -8.43 5.60
C VAL A 144 3.63 -7.95 7.05
N THR A 145 4.13 -6.77 7.36
CA THR A 145 4.07 -6.21 8.71
C THR A 145 2.65 -5.85 9.14
N GLY A 146 1.80 -5.42 8.21
CA GLY A 146 0.38 -5.16 8.45
C GLY A 146 -0.38 -6.43 8.81
N LEU A 147 -0.19 -7.52 8.07
CA LEU A 147 -0.77 -8.83 8.38
C LEU A 147 -0.30 -9.34 9.74
N MET A 148 0.99 -9.18 10.06
CA MET A 148 1.53 -9.58 11.37
C MET A 148 0.82 -8.87 12.53
N MET A 149 0.55 -7.57 12.39
CA MET A 149 -0.19 -6.79 13.39
C MET A 149 -1.70 -7.03 13.37
N TRP A 150 -2.27 -7.40 12.22
CA TRP A 150 -3.69 -7.71 12.09
C TRP A 150 -4.03 -9.01 12.81
N ASN A 151 -3.22 -10.06 12.64
CA ASN A 151 -3.36 -11.32 13.37
C ASN A 151 -2.07 -11.66 14.17
N PRO A 152 -1.86 -11.02 15.33
CA PRO A 152 -0.63 -11.20 16.10
C PRO A 152 -0.55 -12.59 16.73
N ILE A 153 -1.68 -13.22 17.10
CA ILE A 153 -1.70 -14.56 17.70
C ILE A 153 -1.25 -15.62 16.68
N SER A 154 -1.73 -15.55 15.44
CA SER A 154 -1.26 -16.45 14.38
C SER A 154 0.22 -16.23 14.06
N THR A 155 0.65 -14.97 14.06
CA THR A 155 2.06 -14.62 13.83
C THR A 155 2.97 -15.20 14.90
N THR A 156 2.61 -15.13 16.18
CA THR A 156 3.45 -15.65 17.27
C THR A 156 3.49 -17.16 17.37
N ARG A 157 2.66 -17.88 16.60
CA ARG A 157 2.80 -19.35 16.42
C ARG A 157 3.90 -19.72 15.44
N LEU A 158 4.20 -18.82 14.49
CA LEU A 158 5.21 -19.04 13.45
C LEU A 158 6.53 -18.36 13.80
N LEU A 159 6.48 -17.22 14.50
CA LEU A 159 7.62 -16.37 14.81
C LEU A 159 7.66 -16.03 16.32
N PRO A 160 8.84 -15.72 16.88
CA PRO A 160 8.95 -15.22 18.24
C PRO A 160 8.14 -13.94 18.49
N GLY A 161 7.69 -13.72 19.74
CA GLY A 161 6.83 -12.59 20.11
C GLY A 161 7.39 -11.19 19.82
N GLU A 162 8.72 -11.06 19.78
CA GLU A 162 9.44 -9.81 19.43
C GLU A 162 9.16 -9.33 17.99
N PHE A 163 8.69 -10.21 17.10
CA PHE A 163 8.35 -9.85 15.74
C PHE A 163 7.12 -8.94 15.65
N ILE A 164 6.23 -8.92 16.66
CA ILE A 164 5.08 -8.01 16.69
C ILE A 164 5.50 -6.55 16.91
N PRO A 165 6.25 -6.19 17.96
CA PRO A 165 6.75 -4.82 18.10
C PRO A 165 7.75 -4.45 16.98
N ALA A 166 8.54 -5.39 16.46
CA ALA A 166 9.39 -5.15 15.29
C ALA A 166 8.55 -4.80 14.05
N ALA A 167 7.49 -5.56 13.77
CA ALA A 167 6.56 -5.26 12.68
C ALA A 167 5.90 -3.88 12.86
N LYS A 168 5.49 -3.52 14.09
CA LYS A 168 4.97 -2.18 14.37
C LYS A 168 5.98 -1.06 14.09
N ALA A 169 7.23 -1.26 14.47
CA ALA A 169 8.30 -0.29 14.22
C ALA A 169 8.57 -0.15 12.71
N VAL A 170 8.72 -1.26 11.99
CA VAL A 170 8.97 -1.29 10.54
C VAL A 170 7.78 -0.71 9.78
N HIS A 171 6.56 -1.16 10.04
CA HIS A 171 5.35 -0.67 9.38
C HIS A 171 5.18 0.84 9.55
N GLY A 172 5.33 1.32 10.79
CA GLY A 172 5.22 2.74 11.08
C GLY A 172 6.40 3.58 10.56
N GLY A 173 7.58 2.98 10.34
CA GLY A 173 8.73 3.64 9.73
C GLY A 173 8.58 3.73 8.21
N GLU A 174 8.25 2.61 7.58
CA GLU A 174 8.00 2.51 6.14
C GLU A 174 6.84 3.41 5.70
N ALA A 175 5.75 3.49 6.50
CA ALA A 175 4.67 4.43 6.22
C ALA A 175 5.14 5.89 6.14
N ILE A 176 6.07 6.30 7.01
CA ILE A 176 6.65 7.66 6.97
C ILE A 176 7.52 7.82 5.73
N LEU A 177 8.39 6.85 5.45
CA LEU A 177 9.25 6.88 4.26
C LEU A 177 8.42 6.96 2.98
N ALA A 178 7.38 6.15 2.84
CA ALA A 178 6.49 6.14 1.70
C ALA A 178 5.75 7.48 1.55
N VAL A 179 5.21 8.05 2.64
CA VAL A 179 4.54 9.36 2.61
C VAL A 179 5.52 10.47 2.20
N LEU A 180 6.73 10.48 2.77
CA LEU A 180 7.75 11.46 2.41
C LEU A 180 8.24 11.28 0.97
N ALA A 181 8.37 10.05 0.49
CA ALA A 181 8.71 9.78 -0.91
C ALA A 181 7.66 10.38 -1.85
N ILE A 182 6.36 10.20 -1.57
CA ILE A 182 5.31 10.79 -2.40
C ILE A 182 5.26 12.33 -2.28
N LEU A 183 5.35 12.87 -1.06
CA LEU A 183 5.24 14.32 -0.85
C LEU A 183 6.46 15.11 -1.34
N VAL A 184 7.66 14.56 -1.19
CA VAL A 184 8.90 15.25 -1.54
C VAL A 184 9.36 14.83 -2.92
N TRP A 185 9.58 13.55 -3.14
CA TRP A 185 10.19 13.06 -4.39
C TRP A 185 9.19 13.05 -5.54
N HIS A 186 8.08 12.32 -5.41
CA HIS A 186 7.07 12.19 -6.48
C HIS A 186 6.50 13.55 -6.88
N THR A 187 6.02 14.32 -5.89
CA THR A 187 5.41 15.63 -6.13
C THR A 187 6.40 16.59 -6.78
N TYR A 188 7.67 16.59 -6.36
CA TYR A 188 8.67 17.43 -7.01
C TYR A 188 8.87 17.04 -8.48
N HIS A 189 9.10 15.76 -8.75
CA HIS A 189 9.41 15.28 -10.10
C HIS A 189 8.23 15.38 -11.08
N VAL A 190 7.01 15.11 -10.61
CA VAL A 190 5.81 14.98 -11.47
C VAL A 190 4.96 16.25 -11.51
N HIS A 191 4.98 17.08 -10.46
CA HIS A 191 4.09 18.23 -10.34
C HIS A 191 4.79 19.59 -10.28
N LEU A 192 6.00 19.67 -9.70
CA LEU A 192 6.66 20.97 -9.49
C LEU A 192 7.76 21.28 -10.51
N ARG A 193 8.65 20.32 -10.79
CA ARG A 193 9.77 20.52 -11.72
C ARG A 193 9.26 20.65 -13.16
N HIS A 194 8.45 19.69 -13.58
CA HIS A 194 7.70 19.71 -14.83
C HIS A 194 6.30 19.15 -14.53
N LEU A 195 5.25 19.84 -14.98
CA LEU A 195 3.88 19.39 -14.74
C LEU A 195 3.51 18.31 -15.75
N ASN A 196 3.75 17.05 -15.39
CA ASN A 196 3.44 15.92 -16.25
C ASN A 196 1.95 15.54 -16.12
N ARG A 197 1.19 15.71 -17.22
CA ARG A 197 -0.27 15.46 -17.26
C ARG A 197 -0.65 14.06 -17.78
N SER A 198 0.33 13.22 -18.07
CA SER A 198 0.10 11.93 -18.71
C SER A 198 -0.75 10.96 -17.87
N MET A 199 -0.85 11.14 -16.55
CA MET A 199 -1.77 10.36 -15.71
C MET A 199 -3.24 10.79 -15.80
N PHE A 200 -3.51 11.96 -16.39
CA PHE A 200 -4.87 12.45 -16.62
C PHE A 200 -5.37 12.05 -18.02
N ASP A 201 -4.62 12.36 -19.07
CA ASP A 201 -5.06 12.15 -20.46
C ASP A 201 -4.34 11.02 -21.20
N GLY A 202 -3.21 10.54 -20.69
CA GLY A 202 -2.45 9.41 -21.23
C GLY A 202 -1.29 9.81 -22.14
N TYR A 203 -1.05 11.09 -22.42
CA TYR A 203 -0.14 11.52 -23.48
C TYR A 203 0.93 12.50 -23.01
N LEU A 204 2.03 12.55 -23.76
CA LEU A 204 3.05 13.60 -23.72
C LEU A 204 3.16 14.29 -25.07
N THR A 205 3.53 15.56 -25.06
CA THR A 205 3.93 16.33 -26.25
C THR A 205 5.31 15.90 -26.74
N GLU A 206 5.66 16.27 -27.96
CA GLU A 206 7.00 16.00 -28.50
C GLU A 206 8.12 16.66 -27.68
N GLU A 207 7.89 17.88 -27.18
CA GLU A 207 8.84 18.60 -26.34
C GLU A 207 9.09 17.87 -25.01
N GLU A 208 8.04 17.46 -24.31
CA GLU A 208 8.14 16.66 -23.09
C GLU A 208 8.87 15.32 -23.34
N MET A 209 8.55 14.66 -24.46
CA MET A 209 9.24 13.42 -24.87
C MET A 209 10.73 13.64 -25.17
N LEU A 210 11.10 14.79 -25.75
CA LEU A 210 12.49 15.12 -26.05
C LEU A 210 13.28 15.43 -24.77
N GLU A 211 12.65 16.10 -23.81
CA GLU A 211 13.27 16.47 -22.54
C GLU A 211 13.42 15.26 -21.60
N GLU A 212 12.35 14.48 -21.39
CA GLU A 212 12.32 13.40 -20.39
C GLU A 212 12.68 12.03 -20.96
N HIS A 213 12.35 11.76 -22.22
CA HIS A 213 12.46 10.43 -22.85
C HIS A 213 13.15 10.44 -24.24
N PRO A 214 14.30 11.11 -24.41
CA PRO A 214 14.89 11.35 -25.72
C PRO A 214 15.25 10.07 -26.49
N ALA A 215 15.62 8.99 -25.81
CA ALA A 215 15.92 7.73 -26.49
C ALA A 215 14.64 7.03 -26.98
N GLN A 216 13.54 7.12 -26.22
CA GLN A 216 12.24 6.60 -26.66
C GLN A 216 11.71 7.37 -27.87
N LEU A 217 11.84 8.70 -27.85
CA LEU A 217 11.41 9.53 -28.98
C LEU A 217 12.19 9.17 -30.26
N ALA A 218 13.50 8.94 -30.13
CA ALA A 218 14.35 8.51 -31.25
C ALA A 218 13.91 7.15 -31.82
N GLU A 219 13.60 6.18 -30.97
CA GLU A 219 13.09 4.86 -31.39
C GLU A 219 11.76 4.97 -32.15
N ILE A 220 10.83 5.78 -31.63
CA ILE A 220 9.53 6.02 -32.27
C ILE A 220 9.72 6.67 -33.65
N LYS A 221 10.57 7.69 -33.75
CA LYS A 221 10.87 8.38 -35.02
C LYS A 221 11.60 7.50 -36.02
N ALA A 222 12.40 6.54 -35.55
CA ALA A 222 13.06 5.55 -36.39
C ALA A 222 12.11 4.47 -36.93
N GLY A 223 10.84 4.45 -36.50
CA GLY A 223 9.85 3.44 -36.90
C GLY A 223 10.14 2.05 -36.34
N ALA A 224 10.92 1.95 -35.25
CA ALA A 224 11.25 0.67 -34.64
C ALA A 224 9.98 0.04 -34.01
N PRO A 225 9.57 -1.18 -34.41
CA PRO A 225 8.42 -1.83 -33.80
C PRO A 225 8.74 -2.16 -32.33
N PRO A 226 7.88 -1.79 -31.36
CA PRO A 226 8.17 -1.95 -29.94
C PRO A 226 8.33 -3.42 -29.51
N VAL A 227 7.68 -4.36 -30.21
CA VAL A 227 7.87 -5.80 -30.03
C VAL A 227 7.72 -6.51 -31.38
N PRO A 228 8.59 -7.46 -31.75
CA PRO A 228 8.41 -8.28 -32.94
C PRO A 228 7.06 -9.04 -32.92
N PRO A 229 6.36 -9.15 -34.06
CA PRO A 229 5.10 -9.88 -34.11
C PRO A 229 5.30 -11.35 -33.71
N VAL A 230 4.48 -11.81 -32.76
CA VAL A 230 4.54 -13.18 -32.25
C VAL A 230 3.49 -14.03 -32.98
N PRO A 231 3.82 -15.25 -33.44
CA PRO A 231 2.85 -16.13 -34.08
C PRO A 231 1.61 -16.38 -33.19
N PRO A 232 0.38 -16.40 -33.76
CA PRO A 232 -0.86 -16.57 -32.99
C PRO A 232 -0.88 -17.84 -32.12
N GLU A 233 -0.31 -18.94 -32.62
CA GLU A 233 -0.10 -20.21 -31.92
C GLU A 233 0.65 -20.02 -30.58
N VAL A 234 1.77 -19.30 -30.63
CA VAL A 234 2.64 -19.03 -29.48
C VAL A 234 1.93 -18.12 -28.48
N LEU A 235 1.22 -17.09 -28.96
CA LEU A 235 0.42 -16.21 -28.11
C LEU A 235 -0.68 -16.99 -27.37
N ARG A 236 -1.40 -17.88 -28.06
CA ARG A 236 -2.43 -18.73 -27.45
C ARG A 236 -1.85 -19.62 -26.35
N LYS A 237 -0.69 -20.25 -26.60
CA LYS A 237 0.00 -21.08 -25.59
C LYS A 237 0.41 -20.26 -24.36
N ARG A 238 1.01 -19.09 -24.57
CA ARG A 238 1.41 -18.17 -23.48
C ARG A 238 0.21 -17.67 -22.68
N ARG A 239 -0.88 -17.27 -23.35
CA ARG A 239 -2.12 -16.84 -22.69
C ARG A 239 -2.69 -17.93 -21.81
N LYS A 240 -2.83 -19.15 -22.33
CA LYS A 240 -3.35 -20.28 -21.55
C LYS A 240 -2.47 -20.54 -20.31
N ALA A 241 -1.17 -20.66 -20.50
CA ALA A 241 -0.24 -20.86 -19.39
C ALA A 241 -0.32 -19.73 -18.35
N PHE A 242 -0.38 -18.48 -18.81
CA PHE A 242 -0.48 -17.31 -17.94
C PHE A 242 -1.77 -17.30 -17.13
N PHE A 243 -2.93 -17.43 -17.77
CA PHE A 243 -4.21 -17.39 -17.06
C PHE A 243 -4.39 -18.57 -16.10
N THR A 244 -3.86 -19.75 -16.43
CA THR A 244 -3.83 -20.88 -15.49
C THR A 244 -2.97 -20.56 -14.26
N ALA A 245 -1.74 -20.08 -14.46
CA ALA A 245 -0.83 -19.75 -13.35
C ALA A 245 -1.36 -18.58 -12.50
N TYR A 246 -1.81 -17.50 -13.15
CA TYR A 246 -2.36 -16.31 -12.49
C TYR A 246 -3.66 -16.63 -11.73
N GLY A 247 -4.55 -17.45 -12.32
CA GLY A 247 -5.76 -17.92 -11.65
C GLY A 247 -5.45 -18.75 -10.41
N ALA A 248 -4.53 -19.72 -10.53
CA ALA A 248 -4.08 -20.53 -9.40
C ALA A 248 -3.44 -19.67 -8.29
N PHE A 249 -2.55 -18.74 -8.66
CA PHE A 249 -1.95 -17.78 -7.73
C PHE A 249 -3.01 -16.94 -7.01
N THR A 250 -3.96 -16.37 -7.74
CA THR A 250 -5.02 -15.52 -7.18
C THR A 250 -5.87 -16.27 -6.16
N VAL A 251 -6.28 -17.51 -6.49
CA VAL A 251 -7.07 -18.35 -5.59
C VAL A 251 -6.25 -18.74 -4.36
N ALA A 252 -5.00 -19.18 -4.54
CA ALA A 252 -4.13 -19.55 -3.43
C ALA A 252 -3.85 -18.36 -2.50
N PHE A 253 -3.55 -17.19 -3.06
CA PHE A 253 -3.31 -15.96 -2.31
C PHE A 253 -4.55 -15.55 -1.52
N ALA A 254 -5.73 -15.56 -2.15
CA ALA A 254 -6.99 -15.26 -1.48
C ALA A 254 -7.27 -16.24 -0.33
N ILE A 255 -7.07 -17.55 -0.54
CA ILE A 255 -7.23 -18.57 0.51
C ILE A 255 -6.26 -18.29 1.66
N VAL A 256 -4.98 -18.05 1.37
CA VAL A 256 -3.97 -17.77 2.41
C VAL A 256 -4.35 -16.54 3.22
N VAL A 257 -4.72 -15.43 2.57
CA VAL A 257 -5.12 -14.19 3.26
C VAL A 257 -6.39 -14.41 4.08
N VAL A 258 -7.43 -15.01 3.50
CA VAL A 258 -8.70 -15.24 4.21
C VAL A 258 -8.51 -16.19 5.38
N VAL A 259 -7.80 -17.31 5.20
CA VAL A 259 -7.51 -18.25 6.30
C VAL A 259 -6.67 -17.55 7.37
N PHE A 260 -5.61 -16.84 6.99
CA PHE A 260 -4.77 -16.13 7.95
C PHE A 260 -5.55 -15.08 8.76
N LEU A 261 -6.47 -14.35 8.12
CA LEU A 261 -7.29 -13.33 8.80
C LEU A 261 -8.44 -13.92 9.63
N THR A 262 -9.04 -15.03 9.20
CA THR A 262 -10.19 -15.65 9.88
C THR A 262 -9.81 -16.73 10.87
N TYR A 263 -8.53 -17.11 10.92
CA TYR A 263 -7.98 -17.97 11.96
C TYR A 263 -7.96 -17.23 13.30
N GLU A 264 -9.13 -17.08 13.91
CA GLU A 264 -9.31 -16.53 15.23
C GLU A 264 -9.22 -17.67 16.25
N GLN A 265 -8.12 -17.68 17.00
CA GLN A 265 -8.12 -18.32 18.30
C GLN A 265 -8.24 -17.22 19.33
N VAL A 266 -9.46 -17.01 19.82
CA VAL A 266 -9.70 -16.14 20.97
C VAL A 266 -8.91 -16.69 22.16
N ALA A 267 -7.96 -15.89 22.67
CA ALA A 267 -7.15 -16.24 23.84
C ALA A 267 -8.00 -16.44 25.12
N ILE A 268 -9.28 -16.12 25.07
CA ILE A 268 -10.25 -16.31 26.15
C ILE A 268 -10.96 -17.64 25.90
N LYS A 269 -10.53 -18.71 26.58
CA LYS A 269 -11.48 -19.75 26.97
C LYS A 269 -12.51 -19.03 27.83
N THR A 270 -13.74 -18.85 27.34
CA THR A 270 -14.83 -18.36 28.17
C THR A 270 -14.97 -19.33 29.33
N ILE A 271 -14.51 -18.92 30.52
CA ILE A 271 -14.82 -19.67 31.74
C ILE A 271 -16.34 -19.55 31.86
N PRO A 272 -17.11 -20.65 31.84
CA PRO A 272 -18.54 -20.56 32.06
C PRO A 272 -18.75 -19.84 33.40
N PRO A 273 -19.69 -18.88 33.48
CA PRO A 273 -19.97 -18.20 34.74
C PRO A 273 -20.23 -19.26 35.82
N PRO A 274 -19.68 -19.11 37.04
CA PRO A 274 -19.89 -20.09 38.10
C PRO A 274 -21.39 -20.33 38.26
N ALA A 275 -21.80 -21.60 38.27
CA ALA A 275 -23.21 -22.02 38.32
C ALA A 275 -23.95 -21.56 39.60
N SER A 276 -23.23 -20.94 40.54
CA SER A 276 -23.78 -20.40 41.77
C SER A 276 -23.42 -18.93 41.87
N PRO A 277 -24.40 -18.02 42.08
CA PRO A 277 -24.10 -16.66 42.48
C PRO A 277 -23.41 -16.73 43.85
N VAL A 278 -22.09 -16.60 43.86
CA VAL A 278 -21.35 -16.32 45.09
C VAL A 278 -21.91 -15.00 45.61
N GLN A 279 -22.52 -14.99 46.79
CA GLN A 279 -22.90 -13.73 47.44
C GLN A 279 -21.62 -12.95 47.74
N ILE A 280 -21.32 -11.94 46.92
CA ILE A 280 -20.15 -11.06 47.09
C ILE A 280 -20.34 -10.12 48.30
N TYR A 281 -21.54 -10.06 48.87
CA TYR A 281 -21.85 -9.25 50.03
C TYR A 281 -22.67 -10.05 51.05
N VAL A 282 -22.06 -10.31 52.22
CA VAL A 282 -22.77 -10.72 53.43
C VAL A 282 -22.80 -9.50 54.34
N PRO A 283 -23.95 -8.85 54.55
CA PRO A 283 -24.04 -7.73 55.49
C PRO A 283 -23.59 -8.20 56.87
N TYR A 284 -22.67 -7.46 57.50
CA TYR A 284 -22.28 -7.70 58.88
C TYR A 284 -23.52 -7.58 59.76
N THR A 285 -23.92 -8.68 60.40
CA THR A 285 -24.98 -8.65 61.42
C THR A 285 -24.33 -8.11 62.70
N PRO A 286 -24.73 -6.93 63.20
CA PRO A 286 -24.21 -6.44 64.46
C PRO A 286 -24.54 -7.42 65.59
N PRO A 287 -23.66 -7.60 66.59
CA PRO A 287 -24.01 -8.36 67.79
C PRO A 287 -25.27 -7.77 68.42
N ALA A 288 -26.18 -8.63 68.89
CA ALA A 288 -27.35 -8.19 69.63
C ALA A 288 -26.93 -7.29 70.79
N GLU A 289 -27.50 -6.10 70.90
CA GLU A 289 -27.30 -5.24 72.06
C GLU A 289 -27.73 -6.00 73.32
N SER A 290 -26.76 -6.37 74.16
CA SER A 290 -26.99 -6.81 75.52
C SER A 290 -27.46 -5.61 76.33
N GLY A 291 -28.74 -5.24 76.20
CA GLY A 291 -29.21 -3.98 76.78
C GLY A 291 -30.72 -3.72 76.75
N GLN A 292 -31.58 -4.71 76.47
CA GLN A 292 -33.01 -4.57 76.75
C GLN A 292 -33.37 -5.37 78.00
N THR A 293 -33.29 -4.69 79.14
CA THR A 293 -33.98 -5.09 80.36
C THR A 293 -35.48 -5.18 80.06
N ALA A 294 -36.05 -6.37 80.21
CA ALA A 294 -37.50 -6.58 80.18
C ALA A 294 -38.17 -5.69 81.26
N PRO A 295 -39.26 -4.97 80.96
CA PRO A 295 -40.00 -4.27 81.99
C PRO A 295 -40.67 -5.28 82.92
N SER A 296 -40.43 -5.14 84.22
CA SER A 296 -41.05 -5.96 85.26
C SER A 296 -42.56 -5.73 85.26
N SER A 297 -43.33 -6.78 84.99
CA SER A 297 -44.76 -6.79 85.26
C SER A 297 -45.00 -6.94 86.76
N THR A 298 -45.15 -5.82 87.46
CA THR A 298 -45.80 -5.78 88.78
C THR A 298 -47.13 -5.07 88.64
N VAL A 299 -48.22 -5.81 88.77
CA VAL A 299 -49.54 -5.30 89.16
C VAL A 299 -50.16 -6.34 90.12
N PRO A 300 -50.78 -5.91 91.23
CA PRO A 300 -51.19 -6.73 92.38
C PRO A 300 -52.29 -7.77 92.09
#